data_AF-C5L856-F1
#
_entry.id   AF-C5L856-F1
#
_cell.length_a   1.000
_cell.length_b   1.000
_cell.length_c   1.000
_cell.angle_alpha   90.00
_cell.angle_beta   90.00
_cell.angle_gamma   90.00
#
_symmetry.space_group_name_H-M   'P 1'
#
loop_
_entity.id
_entity.type
_entity.pdbx_description
1 polymer ?
#
loop_
_entity_poly.entity_id
_entity_poly.type
_entity_poly.pdbx_seq_one_letter_code
_entity_poly.pdbx_strand_id
1 'polypeptide(L)'
;MSAEMWLPKAELEKNPEYIECREYMAEHRIQELLNDLLASVAFHKPEGGREAVMAFMAQQLERRSREGAEAGGLFDMKEIESVFRMADLLKQGTITREQCRSALKALACSARQEELIDGTVGQGGKATEGGLEIPLKVDMSTFVDLARRALNLRVEDIAVSG
;
A
#
# COMPACT_ATOMS: atom_id res chain seq x y z
N MET A 1 -35.38 2.06 8.65
CA MET A 1 -34.56 1.74 7.47
C MET A 1 -34.70 0.24 7.25
N SER A 2 -35.43 -0.20 6.23
CA SER A 2 -35.81 -1.60 6.02
C SER A 2 -34.60 -2.49 5.77
N ALA A 3 -34.56 -3.62 6.46
CA ALA A 3 -33.54 -4.68 6.37
C ALA A 3 -33.57 -5.47 5.05
N GLU A 4 -34.38 -5.06 4.07
CA GLU A 4 -34.59 -5.77 2.79
C GLU A 4 -33.84 -5.14 1.59
N MET A 5 -33.06 -4.08 1.81
CA MET A 5 -32.30 -3.40 0.75
C MET A 5 -30.85 -3.90 0.69
N TRP A 6 -30.64 -5.21 0.74
CA TRP A 6 -29.34 -5.80 0.42
C TRP A 6 -29.58 -6.97 -0.54
N LEU A 7 -29.32 -6.73 -1.82
CA LEU A 7 -29.28 -7.79 -2.81
C LEU A 7 -28.16 -8.77 -2.42
N PRO A 8 -28.36 -10.09 -2.58
CA PRO A 8 -27.27 -11.05 -2.44
C PRO A 8 -26.08 -10.66 -3.34
N LYS A 9 -24.84 -10.91 -2.90
CA LYS A 9 -23.62 -10.52 -3.64
C LYS A 9 -23.67 -10.95 -5.12
N ALA A 10 -24.14 -12.16 -5.38
CA ALA A 10 -24.27 -12.72 -6.73
C ALA A 10 -25.31 -12.01 -7.61
N GLU A 11 -26.27 -11.31 -7.01
CA GLU A 11 -27.28 -10.49 -7.70
C GLU A 11 -26.75 -9.06 -7.93
N LEU A 12 -26.06 -8.49 -6.93
CA LEU A 12 -25.34 -7.20 -7.07
C LEU A 12 -24.32 -7.23 -8.20
N GLU A 13 -23.53 -8.31 -8.29
CA GLU A 13 -22.49 -8.46 -9.32
C GLU A 13 -23.04 -8.54 -10.75
N LYS A 14 -24.35 -8.73 -10.92
CA LYS A 14 -25.03 -8.71 -12.22
C LYS A 14 -25.71 -7.38 -12.52
N ASN A 15 -25.83 -6.48 -11.54
CA ASN A 15 -26.41 -5.16 -11.74
C ASN A 15 -25.42 -4.29 -12.54
N PRO A 16 -25.81 -3.75 -13.71
CA PRO A 16 -24.95 -2.88 -14.51
C PRO A 16 -24.44 -1.65 -13.73
N GLU A 17 -25.25 -1.05 -12.85
CA GLU A 17 -24.86 0.11 -12.03
C GLU A 17 -23.76 -0.26 -11.02
N TYR A 18 -23.82 -1.47 -10.47
CA TYR A 18 -22.81 -1.97 -9.54
C TYR A 18 -21.50 -2.28 -10.27
N ILE A 19 -21.57 -2.81 -11.49
CA ILE A 19 -20.40 -3.06 -12.33
C ILE A 19 -19.72 -1.72 -12.68
N GLU A 20 -20.48 -0.75 -13.16
CA GLU A 20 -19.97 0.59 -13.49
C GLU A 20 -19.33 1.27 -12.27
N CYS A 21 -19.98 1.20 -11.11
CA CYS A 21 -19.41 1.71 -9.86
C CYS A 21 -18.09 1.01 -9.50
N ARG A 22 -18.02 -0.33 -9.61
CA ARG A 22 -16.79 -1.08 -9.35
C ARG A 22 -15.67 -0.72 -10.31
N GLU A 23 -15.98 -0.56 -11.60
CA GLU A 23 -15.01 -0.15 -12.62
C GLU A 23 -14.48 1.25 -12.33
N TYR A 24 -15.36 2.20 -12.03
CA TYR A 24 -14.98 3.55 -11.62
C TYR A 24 -14.09 3.55 -10.36
N MET A 25 -14.46 2.77 -9.34
CA MET A 25 -13.67 2.65 -8.11
C MET A 25 -12.28 2.07 -8.37
N ALA A 26 -12.15 1.12 -9.30
CA ALA A 26 -10.88 0.52 -9.67
C ALA A 26 -10.03 1.49 -10.52
N GLU A 27 -10.62 2.12 -11.54
CA GLU A 27 -9.95 3.09 -12.41
C GLU A 27 -9.37 4.27 -11.61
N HIS A 28 -10.15 4.79 -10.67
CA HIS A 28 -9.74 5.92 -9.83
C HIS A 28 -9.03 5.51 -8.53
N ARG A 29 -8.71 4.21 -8.36
CA ARG A 29 -7.97 3.67 -7.20
C ARG A 29 -8.59 4.06 -5.85
N ILE A 30 -9.92 4.16 -5.80
CA ILE A 30 -10.66 4.60 -4.61
C ILE A 30 -10.52 3.58 -3.47
N GLN A 31 -10.50 2.29 -3.80
CA GLN A 31 -10.30 1.24 -2.80
C GLN A 31 -8.92 1.32 -2.13
N GLU A 32 -7.88 1.61 -2.91
CA GLU A 32 -6.52 1.76 -2.39
C GLU A 32 -6.43 3.01 -1.49
N LEU A 33 -7.02 4.13 -1.93
CA LEU A 33 -7.09 5.35 -1.14
C LEU A 33 -7.76 5.12 0.22
N LEU A 34 -8.89 4.42 0.24
CA LEU A 34 -9.61 4.11 1.47
C LEU A 34 -8.82 3.17 2.37
N ASN A 35 -8.19 2.14 1.81
CA ASN A 35 -7.34 1.22 2.57
C ASN A 35 -6.20 1.95 3.27
N ASP A 36 -5.49 2.83 2.55
CA ASP A 36 -4.38 3.57 3.15
C ASP A 36 -4.85 4.56 4.22
N LEU A 37 -5.97 5.25 4.00
CA LEU A 37 -6.54 6.17 4.99
C LEU A 37 -6.93 5.43 6.27
N LEU A 38 -7.55 4.26 6.13
CA LEU A 38 -7.94 3.44 7.28
C LEU A 38 -6.72 2.87 7.99
N ALA A 39 -5.71 2.40 7.25
CA ALA A 39 -4.44 1.99 7.83
C ALA A 39 -3.78 3.16 8.58
N SER A 40 -3.88 4.39 8.05
CA SER A 40 -3.28 5.59 8.67
C SER A 40 -3.97 5.92 9.98
N VAL A 41 -5.30 5.81 10.02
CA VAL A 41 -6.11 5.97 11.24
C VAL A 41 -5.80 4.88 12.25
N ALA A 42 -5.70 3.62 11.82
CA ALA A 42 -5.42 2.48 12.68
C ALA A 42 -4.01 2.56 13.31
N PHE A 43 -3.04 3.09 12.56
CA PHE A 43 -1.67 3.29 13.00
C PHE A 43 -1.56 4.47 13.98
N HIS A 44 -1.99 5.67 13.57
CA HIS A 44 -1.80 6.90 14.36
C HIS A 44 -2.78 7.02 15.54
N LYS A 45 -3.92 6.31 15.49
CA LYS A 45 -4.95 6.29 16.54
C LYS A 45 -5.28 7.69 17.08
N PRO A 46 -5.78 8.61 16.24
CA PRO A 46 -6.07 9.98 16.66
C PRO A 46 -7.04 10.00 17.85
N GLU A 47 -6.68 10.76 18.88
CA GLU A 47 -7.47 10.94 20.10
C GLU A 47 -8.62 11.93 19.88
N GLY A 48 -9.74 11.77 20.58
CA GLY A 48 -10.89 12.69 20.48
C GLY A 48 -12.10 12.14 19.72
N GLY A 49 -12.13 10.84 19.44
CA GLY A 49 -13.30 10.17 18.86
C GLY A 49 -13.54 10.52 17.39
N ARG A 50 -14.81 10.56 16.97
CA ARG A 50 -15.18 10.66 15.55
C ARG A 50 -14.69 11.94 14.87
N GLU A 51 -14.79 13.09 15.52
CA GLU A 51 -14.43 14.38 14.93
C GLU A 51 -12.94 14.47 14.64
N ALA A 52 -12.10 14.01 15.58
CA ALA A 52 -10.65 13.97 15.41
C ALA A 52 -10.23 12.99 14.29
N VAL A 53 -10.87 11.82 14.20
CA VAL A 53 -10.64 10.87 13.11
C VAL A 53 -10.98 11.50 11.75
N MET A 54 -12.14 12.17 11.65
CA MET A 54 -12.56 12.83 10.40
C MET A 54 -11.60 13.97 10.02
N ALA A 55 -11.17 14.80 10.98
CA ALA A 55 -10.21 15.87 10.75
C ALA A 55 -8.85 15.33 10.29
N PHE A 56 -8.38 14.24 10.91
CA PHE A 56 -7.16 13.54 10.51
C PHE A 56 -7.27 13.01 9.07
N MET A 57 -8.35 12.31 8.73
CA MET A 57 -8.56 11.78 7.38
C MET A 57 -8.63 12.90 6.33
N ALA A 58 -9.28 14.02 6.65
CA ALA A 58 -9.34 15.19 5.78
C ALA A 58 -7.95 15.79 5.53
N GLN A 59 -7.12 15.94 6.56
CA GLN A 59 -5.73 16.38 6.40
C GLN A 59 -4.91 15.42 5.53
N GLN A 60 -5.06 14.10 5.73
CA GLN A 60 -4.36 13.11 4.89
C GLN A 60 -4.77 13.20 3.42
N LEU A 61 -6.06 13.42 3.15
CA LEU A 61 -6.59 13.63 1.80
C LEU A 61 -6.05 14.92 1.18
N GLU A 62 -6.04 16.02 1.92
CA GLU A 62 -5.52 17.32 1.45
C GLU A 62 -4.03 17.25 1.14
N ARG A 63 -3.26 16.57 2.00
CA ARG A 63 -1.84 16.28 1.77
C ARG A 63 -1.64 15.50 0.46
N ARG A 64 -2.36 14.39 0.28
CA ARG A 64 -2.33 13.59 -0.96
C ARG A 64 -2.77 14.37 -2.20
N SER A 65 -3.72 15.28 -2.07
CA SER A 65 -4.16 16.14 -3.18
C SER A 65 -3.09 17.13 -3.62
N ARG A 66 -2.29 17.66 -2.68
CA ARG A 66 -1.24 18.64 -2.96
C ARG A 66 0.07 17.98 -3.42
N GLU A 67 0.42 16.87 -2.79
CA GLU A 67 1.73 16.24 -2.89
C GLU A 67 1.69 14.96 -3.74
N GLY A 68 0.51 14.53 -4.19
CA GLY A 68 0.28 13.34 -5.00
C GLY A 68 -0.06 12.10 -4.15
N ALA A 69 -0.53 11.04 -4.81
CA ALA A 69 -0.92 9.77 -4.15
C ALA A 69 0.20 9.15 -3.29
N GLU A 70 1.45 9.51 -3.60
CA GLU A 70 2.68 9.03 -2.98
C GLU A 70 2.99 9.71 -1.63
N ALA A 71 2.37 10.86 -1.35
CA ALA A 71 2.58 11.64 -0.12
C ALA A 71 1.84 11.07 1.09
N GLY A 72 1.04 10.03 0.88
CA GLY A 72 0.27 9.35 1.91
C GLY A 72 0.95 8.11 2.48
N GLY A 73 2.26 7.93 2.28
CA GLY A 73 3.01 6.78 2.77
C GLY A 73 2.75 6.56 4.25
N LEU A 74 2.24 5.36 4.57
CA LEU A 74 2.05 4.91 5.96
C LEU A 74 3.37 4.75 6.70
N PHE A 75 4.43 4.49 5.94
CA PHE A 75 5.72 4.09 6.47
C PHE A 75 6.73 5.21 6.33
N ASP A 76 7.29 5.64 7.47
CA ASP A 76 8.49 6.44 7.48
C ASP A 76 9.73 5.58 7.15
N MET A 77 10.86 6.23 6.89
CA MET A 77 12.12 5.53 6.60
C MET A 77 12.56 4.58 7.74
N LYS A 78 12.26 4.92 9.00
CA LYS A 78 12.62 4.08 10.15
C LYS A 78 11.80 2.80 10.20
N GLU A 79 10.57 2.81 9.72
CA GLU A 79 9.70 1.65 9.65
C GLU A 79 10.17 0.70 8.55
N ILE A 80 10.54 1.22 7.38
CA ILE A 80 11.14 0.43 6.30
C ILE A 80 12.45 -0.21 6.79
N GLU A 81 13.31 0.57 7.45
CA GLU A 81 14.55 0.05 8.05
C GLU A 81 14.27 -1.02 9.12
N SER A 82 13.24 -0.82 9.94
CA SER A 82 12.88 -1.77 10.99
C SER A 82 12.42 -3.10 10.40
N VAL A 83 11.63 -3.07 9.32
CA VAL A 83 11.22 -4.27 8.60
C VAL A 83 12.41 -5.01 8.00
N PHE A 84 13.38 -4.31 7.41
CA PHE A 84 14.63 -4.93 6.95
C PHE A 84 15.38 -5.61 8.10
N ARG A 85 15.54 -4.92 9.23
CA ARG A 85 16.24 -5.46 10.41
C ARG A 85 15.52 -6.69 11.01
N MET A 86 14.20 -6.75 10.92
CA MET A 86 13.43 -7.94 11.31
C MET A 86 13.65 -9.11 10.34
N ALA A 87 13.84 -8.83 9.06
CA ALA A 87 14.15 -9.85 8.05
C ALA A 87 15.61 -10.34 8.13
N ASP A 88 16.55 -9.48 8.49
CA ASP A 88 17.96 -9.81 8.72
C ASP A 88 18.20 -10.44 10.10
N LEU A 89 17.61 -11.62 10.31
CA LEU A 89 17.70 -12.36 11.58
C LEU A 89 19.15 -12.66 11.99
N LEU A 90 20.05 -12.82 11.02
CA LEU A 90 21.46 -13.12 11.25
C LEU A 90 22.33 -11.87 11.42
N LYS A 91 21.75 -10.66 11.29
CA LYS A 91 22.44 -9.36 11.36
C LYS A 91 23.66 -9.28 10.43
N GLN A 92 23.54 -9.87 9.25
CA GLN A 92 24.62 -9.92 8.26
C GLN A 92 24.71 -8.64 7.42
N GLY A 93 23.75 -7.71 7.59
CA GLY A 93 23.62 -6.50 6.78
C GLY A 93 22.99 -6.77 5.42
N THR A 94 22.56 -8.00 5.15
CA THR A 94 21.98 -8.43 3.88
C THR A 94 20.98 -9.55 4.07
N ILE A 95 19.91 -9.55 3.28
CA ILE A 95 18.85 -10.56 3.28
C ILE A 95 18.78 -11.30 1.93
N THR A 96 18.23 -12.52 1.93
CA THR A 96 17.98 -13.27 0.68
C THR A 96 16.80 -12.69 -0.09
N ARG A 97 16.67 -13.07 -1.36
CA ARG A 97 15.50 -12.72 -2.19
C ARG A 97 14.17 -13.09 -1.53
N GLU A 98 14.03 -14.29 -0.96
CA GLU A 98 12.75 -14.69 -0.34
C GLU A 98 12.44 -13.85 0.91
N GLN A 99 13.47 -13.56 1.71
CA GLN A 99 13.33 -12.69 2.89
C GLN A 99 12.94 -11.27 2.49
N CYS A 100 13.58 -10.72 1.45
CA CYS A 100 13.21 -9.41 0.90
C CYS A 100 11.77 -9.39 0.39
N ARG A 101 11.35 -10.41 -0.36
CA ARG A 101 9.97 -10.51 -0.85
C ARG A 101 8.96 -10.57 0.30
N SER A 102 9.22 -11.38 1.31
CA SER A 102 8.36 -11.49 2.50
C SER A 102 8.28 -10.16 3.26
N ALA A 103 9.41 -9.49 3.44
CA ALA A 103 9.50 -8.20 4.11
C ALA A 103 8.76 -7.09 3.35
N LEU A 104 8.87 -7.04 2.02
CA LEU A 104 8.13 -6.10 1.18
C LEU A 104 6.62 -6.36 1.25
N LYS A 105 6.20 -7.63 1.28
CA LYS A 105 4.78 -7.99 1.46
C LYS A 105 4.23 -7.56 2.81
N ALA A 106 5.02 -7.64 3.87
CA ALA A 106 4.62 -7.14 5.18
C ALA A 106 4.35 -5.62 5.20
N LEU A 107 4.95 -4.88 4.26
CA LEU A 107 4.71 -3.45 4.04
C LEU A 107 3.59 -3.16 3.02
N ALA A 108 3.13 -4.16 2.27
CA ALA A 108 2.08 -3.98 1.28
C ALA A 108 0.72 -3.74 1.96
N CYS A 109 -0.01 -2.74 1.48
CA CYS A 109 -1.34 -2.36 1.97
C CYS A 109 -2.44 -2.59 0.92
N SER A 110 -2.09 -3.12 -0.25
CA SER A 110 -3.04 -3.44 -1.32
C SER A 110 -2.61 -4.70 -2.10
N ALA A 111 -3.60 -5.39 -2.66
CA ALA A 111 -3.37 -6.57 -3.51
C ALA A 111 -2.47 -6.25 -4.72
N ARG A 112 -2.57 -5.04 -5.28
CA ARG A 112 -1.71 -4.60 -6.39
C ARG A 112 -0.23 -4.51 -6.01
N GLN A 113 0.07 -4.04 -4.79
CA GLN A 113 1.45 -4.00 -4.30
C GLN A 113 1.99 -5.42 -4.10
N GLU A 114 1.18 -6.33 -3.54
CA GLU A 114 1.55 -7.74 -3.40
C GLU A 114 1.82 -8.39 -4.77
N GLU A 115 0.96 -8.16 -5.77
CA GLU A 115 1.15 -8.66 -7.14
C GLU A 115 2.44 -8.12 -7.78
N LEU A 116 2.74 -6.83 -7.58
CA LEU A 116 3.98 -6.20 -8.07
C LEU A 116 5.23 -6.83 -7.44
N ILE A 117 5.17 -7.13 -6.14
CA ILE A 117 6.25 -7.77 -5.36
C ILE A 117 6.43 -9.24 -5.76
N ASP A 118 5.34 -9.96 -6.02
CA ASP A 118 5.38 -11.36 -6.42
C ASP A 118 5.86 -11.56 -7.86
N GLY A 119 5.71 -10.54 -8.70
CA GLY A 119 5.99 -10.64 -10.13
C GLY A 119 5.01 -11.58 -10.83
N THR A 120 3.81 -11.76 -10.28
CA THR A 120 2.79 -12.64 -10.86
C THR A 120 2.01 -11.92 -11.96
N VAL A 121 1.83 -12.65 -13.06
CA VAL A 121 0.98 -12.29 -14.20
C VAL A 121 -0.46 -12.20 -13.68
N GLY A 122 -1.11 -11.04 -13.86
CA GLY A 122 -2.54 -10.90 -13.57
C GLY A 122 -3.37 -11.95 -14.35
N GLN A 123 -4.49 -12.39 -13.77
CA GLN A 123 -5.46 -13.24 -14.48
C GLN A 123 -5.86 -12.53 -15.80
N GLY A 124 -5.33 -13.01 -16.92
CA GLY A 124 -5.45 -12.34 -18.22
C GLY A 124 -4.33 -12.63 -19.22
N GLY A 125 -3.26 -13.34 -18.83
CA GLY A 125 -2.28 -13.90 -19.78
C GLY A 125 -1.43 -12.86 -20.53
N LYS A 126 -1.47 -11.58 -20.15
CA LYS A 126 -0.51 -10.57 -20.60
C LYS A 126 0.55 -10.40 -19.50
N ALA A 127 1.81 -10.60 -19.87
CA ALA A 127 2.94 -10.24 -19.03
C ALA A 127 2.79 -8.76 -18.63
N THR A 128 2.67 -8.48 -17.33
CA THR A 128 2.85 -7.15 -16.80
C THR A 128 4.33 -6.82 -16.95
N GLU A 129 4.68 -6.04 -17.95
CA GLU A 129 5.95 -5.32 -18.03
C GLU A 129 6.09 -4.47 -16.75
N GLY A 130 6.75 -4.97 -15.71
CA GLY A 130 6.93 -4.20 -14.48
C GLY A 130 7.06 -4.94 -13.15
N GLY A 131 7.16 -6.27 -13.10
CA GLY A 131 7.45 -6.98 -11.84
C GLY A 131 8.75 -6.51 -11.18
N LEU A 132 8.79 -6.47 -9.84
CA LEU A 132 9.98 -6.03 -9.11
C LEU A 132 11.12 -7.05 -9.27
N GLU A 133 12.21 -6.67 -9.92
CA GLU A 133 13.42 -7.50 -9.99
C GLU A 133 14.18 -7.45 -8.65
N ILE A 134 14.01 -8.48 -7.82
CA ILE A 134 14.69 -8.59 -6.53
C ILE A 134 16.03 -9.35 -6.70
N PRO A 135 17.18 -8.74 -6.36
CA PRO A 135 18.49 -9.41 -6.37
C PRO A 135 18.54 -10.64 -5.46
N LEU A 136 19.51 -11.53 -5.67
CA LEU A 136 19.70 -12.72 -4.81
C LEU A 136 20.07 -12.35 -3.38
N LYS A 137 20.78 -11.23 -3.22
CA LYS A 137 21.25 -10.70 -1.94
C LYS A 137 20.94 -9.20 -1.93
N VAL A 138 20.23 -8.76 -0.91
CA VAL A 138 19.69 -7.40 -0.81
C VAL A 138 20.23 -6.76 0.46
N ASP A 139 20.94 -5.64 0.33
CA ASP A 139 21.34 -4.81 1.47
C ASP A 139 20.26 -3.78 1.83
N MET A 140 20.47 -3.01 2.89
CA MET A 140 19.50 -2.01 3.35
C MET A 140 19.16 -0.99 2.26
N SER A 141 20.18 -0.47 1.56
CA SER A 141 19.97 0.55 0.52
C SER A 141 19.10 -0.01 -0.61
N THR A 142 19.44 -1.20 -1.08
CA THR A 142 18.70 -1.90 -2.13
C THR A 142 17.29 -2.23 -1.68
N PHE A 143 17.10 -2.64 -0.42
CA PHE A 143 15.78 -2.92 0.13
C PHE A 143 14.91 -1.66 0.16
N VAL A 144 15.45 -0.53 0.61
CA VAL A 144 14.74 0.75 0.63
C VAL A 144 14.34 1.15 -0.79
N ASP A 145 15.22 0.99 -1.78
CA ASP A 145 14.90 1.30 -3.18
C ASP A 145 13.80 0.38 -3.74
N LEU A 146 13.83 -0.91 -3.39
CA LEU A 146 12.79 -1.86 -3.75
C LEU A 146 11.45 -1.51 -3.06
N ALA A 147 11.49 -1.15 -1.78
CA ALA A 147 10.30 -0.71 -1.03
C ALA A 147 9.71 0.58 -1.63
N ARG A 148 10.55 1.56 -1.99
CA ARG A 148 10.12 2.78 -2.67
C ARG A 148 9.40 2.49 -3.98
N ARG A 149 9.93 1.59 -4.79
CA ARG A 149 9.33 1.19 -6.08
C ARG A 149 8.06 0.36 -5.89
N ALA A 150 8.06 -0.55 -4.93
CA ALA A 150 6.91 -1.41 -4.65
C ALA A 150 5.74 -0.66 -4.02
N LEU A 151 6.03 0.31 -3.14
CA LEU A 151 5.05 1.05 -2.36
C LEU A 151 4.76 2.44 -2.94
N ASN A 152 5.46 2.83 -4.01
CA ASN A 152 5.34 4.11 -4.69
C ASN A 152 5.59 5.32 -3.76
N LEU A 153 6.69 5.29 -3.01
CA LEU A 153 7.08 6.32 -2.03
C LEU A 153 7.96 7.40 -2.68
N ARG A 154 7.74 8.69 -2.37
CA ARG A 154 8.55 9.80 -2.92
C ARG A 154 9.92 9.96 -2.28
N VAL A 155 10.81 10.62 -3.03
CA VAL A 155 12.19 10.97 -2.67
C VAL A 155 12.25 12.03 -1.56
N GLU A 156 11.19 12.80 -1.34
CA GLU A 156 11.18 13.96 -0.43
C GLU A 156 10.98 13.61 1.06
N ASP A 157 10.64 12.36 1.39
CA ASP A 157 10.68 11.83 2.78
C ASP A 157 12.12 11.63 3.30
N ILE A 158 13.13 11.98 2.48
CA ILE A 158 14.56 12.05 2.83
C ILE A 158 14.95 13.48 3.19
N ALA A 159 14.09 14.21 3.91
CA ALA A 159 14.57 15.35 4.66
C ALA A 159 15.50 14.82 5.75
N VAL A 160 16.77 14.72 5.38
CA VAL A 160 17.93 14.64 6.27
C VAL A 160 17.66 15.63 7.39
N SER A 161 17.36 15.11 8.58
CA SER A 161 17.43 15.90 9.80
C SER A 161 18.91 16.24 10.00
N GLY A 162 19.33 17.33 9.36
CA GLY A 162 20.53 18.09 9.68
C GLY A 162 20.17 19.21 10.65
#